data_AF-A0A416GAG8-F1
#
_entry.id   AF-A0A416GAG8-F1
#
_cell.length_a   1.000
_cell.length_b   1.000
_cell.length_c   1.000
_cell.angle_alpha   90.00
_cell.angle_beta   90.00
_cell.angle_gamma   90.00
#
_symmetry.space_group_name_H-M   'P 1'
#
loop_
_entity.id
_entity.type
_entity.pdbx_description
1 polymer ?
#
loop_
_entity_poly.entity_id
_entity_poly.type
_entity_poly.pdbx_seq_one_letter_code
_entity_poly.pdbx_strand_id
1 'polypeptide(L)'
;MATKKFKCKVCGYIHEGDAAPAKCPACQAPASEFEEITEGGQPKKKGINTSSNTYTIIYACVVVIIVAFLLAFVSKALEPQSMANVRIDKKSQILAALNIRDLDKANVESKYDEVVVSDQIITSNGEMVKDGASKDKDGFAVEDKEISAENLPLYVCNVNGETKYVMPLTGKGLWDAIWGYVAVNADKNTIYGVYFSHKGETAGLGAIITEYEKFQKQFEGKKVLNADKSAVLISVAKKGKFVEGLTDDSRCDAITGATLTSDGVNNMLHECLSRYMTFLTTNE
;
A
#
# COMPACT_ATOMS: atom_id res chain seq x y z
N MET A 1 -62.44 17.54 21.84
CA MET A 1 -61.19 17.10 22.49
C MET A 1 -61.17 15.58 22.40
N ALA A 2 -60.06 14.97 21.99
CA ALA A 2 -60.00 13.50 21.86
C ALA A 2 -59.97 12.86 23.24
N THR A 3 -60.99 12.09 23.59
CA THR A 3 -61.12 11.39 24.87
C THR A 3 -60.00 10.36 25.01
N LYS A 4 -59.16 10.47 26.04
CA LYS A 4 -58.07 9.51 26.29
C LYS A 4 -58.63 8.28 27.00
N LYS A 5 -57.94 7.15 26.85
CA LYS A 5 -58.28 5.91 27.56
C LYS A 5 -57.17 5.57 28.55
N PHE A 6 -57.54 5.16 29.76
CA PHE A 6 -56.63 4.75 30.82
C PHE A 6 -56.98 3.35 31.31
N LYS A 7 -56.00 2.44 31.35
CA LYS A 7 -56.18 1.08 31.85
C LYS A 7 -55.59 0.97 33.26
N CYS A 8 -56.35 0.42 34.20
CA CYS A 8 -55.87 0.09 35.53
C CYS A 8 -54.94 -1.13 35.46
N LYS A 9 -53.71 -1.01 35.97
CA LYS A 9 -52.72 -2.09 36.01
C LYS A 9 -53.08 -3.21 36.99
N VAL A 10 -53.90 -2.91 37.99
CA VAL A 10 -54.29 -3.86 39.05
C VAL A 10 -55.41 -4.79 38.61
N CYS A 11 -56.45 -4.29 37.94
CA CYS A 11 -57.64 -5.08 37.59
C CYS A 11 -58.03 -5.03 36.11
N GLY A 12 -57.34 -4.24 35.28
CA GLY A 12 -57.62 -4.14 33.85
C GLY A 12 -58.78 -3.21 33.47
N TYR A 13 -59.46 -2.56 34.42
CA TYR A 13 -60.54 -1.61 34.14
C TYR A 13 -60.08 -0.48 33.20
N ILE A 14 -60.90 -0.14 32.19
CA ILE A 14 -60.63 0.92 31.23
C ILE A 14 -61.53 2.12 31.54
N HIS A 15 -60.91 3.28 31.77
CA HIS A 15 -61.58 4.56 31.96
C HIS A 15 -61.41 5.43 30.70
N GLU A 16 -62.47 6.09 30.26
CA GLU A 16 -62.43 7.07 29.17
C GLU A 16 -62.68 8.48 29.75
N GLY A 17 -61.74 9.38 29.56
CA GLY A 17 -61.82 10.74 30.08
C GLY A 17 -60.56 11.56 29.78
N ASP A 18 -60.56 12.83 30.19
CA ASP A 18 -59.39 13.71 29.99
C ASP A 18 -58.22 13.35 30.93
N ALA A 19 -58.50 12.68 32.05
CA ALA A 19 -57.52 12.24 33.05
C ALA A 19 -57.95 10.90 33.70
N ALA A 20 -56.99 10.20 34.31
CA ALA A 20 -57.27 8.98 35.09
C ALA A 20 -58.06 9.32 36.38
N PRO A 21 -58.99 8.45 36.81
CA PRO A 21 -59.79 8.70 38.01
C PRO A 21 -58.93 8.59 39.27
N ALA A 22 -59.27 9.35 40.32
CA ALA A 22 -58.52 9.35 41.59
C ALA A 22 -58.40 7.95 42.23
N LYS A 23 -59.43 7.13 42.06
CA LYS A 23 -59.47 5.71 42.46
C LYS A 23 -60.14 4.88 41.37
N CYS A 24 -59.66 3.66 41.17
CA CYS A 24 -60.26 2.73 40.22
C CYS A 24 -61.67 2.32 40.68
N PRO A 25 -62.71 2.50 39.84
CA PRO A 25 -64.07 2.09 40.19
C PRO A 25 -64.24 0.59 40.45
N ALA A 26 -63.37 -0.25 39.87
CA ALA A 26 -63.46 -1.71 39.99
C ALA A 26 -62.67 -2.30 41.18
N CYS A 27 -61.47 -1.80 41.46
CA CYS A 27 -60.59 -2.38 42.49
C CYS A 27 -60.07 -1.37 43.54
N GLN A 28 -60.52 -0.12 43.47
CA GLN A 28 -60.11 0.99 44.36
C GLN A 28 -58.62 1.34 44.34
N ALA A 29 -57.82 0.76 43.44
CA ALA A 29 -56.43 1.13 43.25
C ALA A 29 -56.29 2.65 42.98
N PRO A 30 -55.24 3.31 43.50
CA PRO A 30 -55.05 4.74 43.34
C PRO A 30 -54.77 5.12 41.87
N ALA A 31 -54.94 6.41 41.53
CA ALA A 31 -54.69 6.94 40.19
C ALA A 31 -53.28 6.62 39.63
N SER A 32 -52.28 6.38 40.49
CA SER A 32 -50.92 5.98 40.09
C SER A 32 -50.87 4.63 39.35
N GLU A 33 -51.89 3.79 39.55
CA GLU A 33 -52.01 2.48 38.92
C GLU A 33 -52.68 2.51 37.55
N PHE A 34 -52.94 3.70 36.99
CA PHE A 34 -53.47 3.84 35.64
C PHE A 34 -52.37 4.12 34.62
N GLU A 35 -52.45 3.49 33.45
CA GLU A 35 -51.64 3.79 32.27
C GLU A 35 -52.51 4.26 31.10
N GLU A 36 -52.12 5.34 30.44
CA GLU A 36 -52.77 5.81 29.21
C GLU A 36 -52.53 4.79 28.09
N ILE A 37 -53.59 4.34 27.42
CA ILE A 37 -53.52 3.42 26.27
C ILE A 37 -53.79 4.18 24.97
N THR A 38 -53.08 3.84 23.90
CA THR A 38 -53.32 4.38 22.55
C THR A 38 -54.36 3.54 21.80
N GLU A 39 -54.94 4.07 20.72
CA GLU A 39 -55.83 3.30 19.83
C GLU A 39 -55.13 2.02 19.39
N GLY A 40 -55.67 0.86 19.81
CA GLY A 40 -55.02 -0.45 19.70
C GLY A 40 -54.81 -1.19 21.04
N GLY A 41 -55.15 -0.59 22.19
CA GLY A 41 -55.20 -1.28 23.48
C GLY A 41 -53.83 -1.56 24.13
N GLN A 42 -52.75 -0.99 23.56
CA GLN A 42 -51.41 -1.10 24.11
C GLN A 42 -51.08 0.12 24.98
N PRO A 43 -50.36 -0.07 26.11
CA PRO A 43 -49.92 1.04 26.95
C PRO A 43 -48.98 1.96 26.16
N LYS A 44 -49.18 3.28 26.31
CA LYS A 44 -48.31 4.30 25.74
C LYS A 44 -46.93 4.20 26.41
N LYS A 45 -45.99 3.49 25.78
CA LYS A 45 -44.62 3.33 26.29
C LYS A 45 -43.96 4.70 26.46
N LYS A 46 -43.63 5.09 27.70
CA LYS A 46 -42.74 6.22 27.98
C LYS A 46 -41.30 5.77 27.73
N GLY A 47 -40.80 6.01 26.52
CA GLY A 47 -39.43 5.71 26.11
C GLY A 47 -39.20 6.13 24.65
N ILE A 48 -37.94 6.25 24.23
CA ILE A 48 -37.59 6.54 22.83
C ILE A 48 -38.05 5.35 21.98
N ASN A 49 -38.81 5.62 20.91
CA ASN A 49 -39.27 4.58 20.00
C ASN A 49 -38.12 4.12 19.08
N THR A 50 -37.32 3.18 19.59
CA THR A 50 -36.11 2.65 18.93
C THR A 50 -36.39 1.85 17.66
N SER A 51 -37.64 1.45 17.42
CA SER A 51 -38.07 0.78 16.19
C SER A 51 -38.70 1.73 15.17
N SER A 52 -38.71 3.05 15.41
CA SER A 52 -39.22 4.03 14.44
C SER A 52 -38.19 4.32 13.35
N ASN A 53 -38.64 4.47 12.11
CA ASN A 53 -37.78 4.80 10.98
C ASN A 53 -36.97 6.09 11.23
N THR A 54 -37.58 7.10 11.84
CA THR A 54 -36.92 8.37 12.18
C THR A 54 -35.79 8.18 13.18
N TYR A 55 -36.00 7.38 14.24
CA TYR A 55 -34.93 7.07 15.20
C TYR A 55 -33.78 6.33 14.52
N THR A 56 -34.09 5.33 13.69
CA THR A 56 -33.08 4.56 12.96
C THR A 56 -32.26 5.45 12.03
N ILE A 57 -32.90 6.36 11.29
CA ILE A 57 -32.20 7.29 10.38
C ILE A 57 -31.29 8.22 11.18
N ILE A 58 -31.78 8.86 12.25
CA ILE A 58 -30.98 9.78 13.06
C ILE A 58 -29.81 9.04 13.72
N TYR A 59 -30.06 7.87 14.29
CA TYR A 59 -29.02 7.04 14.90
C TYR A 59 -27.94 6.67 13.88
N ALA A 60 -28.34 6.19 12.69
CA ALA A 60 -27.40 5.86 11.62
C ALA A 60 -26.57 7.09 11.19
N CYS A 61 -27.19 8.26 11.01
CA CYS A 61 -26.49 9.50 10.68
C CYS A 61 -25.46 9.88 11.75
N VAL A 62 -25.83 9.83 13.03
CA VAL A 62 -24.94 10.16 14.14
C VAL A 62 -23.76 9.18 14.20
N VAL A 63 -24.02 7.87 14.07
CA VAL A 63 -22.95 6.86 14.04
C VAL A 63 -22.01 7.08 12.86
N VAL A 64 -22.53 7.34 11.66
CA VAL A 64 -21.71 7.60 10.47
C VAL A 64 -20.82 8.83 10.68
N ILE A 65 -21.37 9.90 11.25
CA ILE A 65 -20.60 11.13 11.54
C ILE A 65 -19.49 10.83 12.54
N ILE A 66 -19.81 10.15 13.66
CA ILE A 66 -18.83 9.82 14.70
C ILE A 66 -17.71 8.93 14.14
N VAL A 67 -18.07 7.88 13.39
CA VAL A 67 -17.10 6.95 12.79
C VAL A 67 -16.22 7.66 11.77
N ALA A 68 -16.79 8.52 10.92
CA ALA A 68 -16.02 9.28 9.93
C ALA A 68 -15.01 10.23 10.60
N PHE A 69 -15.44 10.97 11.64
CA PHE A 69 -14.53 11.86 12.39
C PHE A 69 -13.44 11.08 13.13
N LEU A 70 -13.78 9.95 13.74
CA LEU A 70 -12.80 9.11 14.44
C LEU A 70 -11.76 8.55 13.46
N LEU A 71 -12.20 7.98 12.33
CA LEU A 71 -11.29 7.46 11.30
C LEU A 71 -10.39 8.55 10.72
N ALA A 72 -10.94 9.74 10.43
CA ALA A 72 -10.17 10.87 9.94
C ALA A 72 -9.13 11.35 10.96
N PHE A 73 -9.51 11.44 12.24
CA PHE A 73 -8.59 11.80 13.33
C PHE A 73 -7.45 10.80 13.48
N VAL A 74 -7.78 9.49 13.55
CA VAL A 74 -6.77 8.42 13.67
C VAL A 74 -5.84 8.41 12.47
N SER A 75 -6.37 8.53 11.25
CA SER A 75 -5.58 8.59 10.02
C SER A 75 -4.60 9.78 10.03
N LYS A 76 -5.07 10.98 10.41
CA LYS A 76 -4.22 12.18 10.48
C LYS A 76 -3.20 12.16 11.61
N ALA A 77 -3.53 11.59 12.76
CA ALA A 77 -2.59 11.46 13.87
C ALA A 77 -1.43 10.51 13.55
N LEU A 78 -1.69 9.45 12.77
CA LEU A 78 -0.69 8.44 12.41
C LEU A 78 0.08 8.76 11.13
N GLU A 79 -0.41 9.68 10.30
CA GLU A 79 0.18 10.04 9.00
C GLU A 79 1.68 10.37 9.07
N PRO A 80 2.20 11.21 10.00
CA PRO A 80 3.62 11.53 10.03
C PRO A 80 4.51 10.31 10.32
N GLN A 81 4.09 9.46 11.25
CA GLN A 81 4.80 8.23 11.61
C GLN A 81 4.74 7.20 10.48
N SER A 82 3.58 7.08 9.82
CA SER A 82 3.41 6.24 8.64
C SER A 82 4.36 6.66 7.51
N MET A 83 4.39 7.95 7.18
CA MET A 83 5.27 8.48 6.15
C MET A 83 6.75 8.31 6.49
N ALA A 84 7.15 8.49 7.76
CA ALA A 84 8.51 8.20 8.20
C ALA A 84 8.88 6.72 7.99
N ASN A 85 7.98 5.80 8.34
CA ASN A 85 8.20 4.37 8.15
C ASN A 85 8.27 3.97 6.66
N VAL A 86 7.42 4.54 5.80
CA VAL A 86 7.46 4.31 4.35
C VAL A 86 8.78 4.82 3.75
N ARG A 87 9.25 6.00 4.19
CA ARG A 87 10.55 6.53 3.76
C ARG A 87 11.70 5.63 4.17
N ILE A 88 11.74 5.19 5.43
CA ILE A 88 12.76 4.26 5.94
C ILE A 88 12.72 2.94 5.17
N ASP A 89 11.53 2.42 4.88
CA ASP A 89 11.38 1.22 4.05
C ASP A 89 11.97 1.43 2.65
N LYS A 90 11.60 2.51 1.95
CA LYS A 90 12.16 2.85 0.62
C LYS A 90 13.70 2.93 0.64
N LYS A 91 14.28 3.59 1.65
CA LYS A 91 15.75 3.63 1.85
C LYS A 91 16.33 2.24 2.03
N SER A 92 15.70 1.40 2.86
CA SER A 92 16.13 0.03 3.08
C SER A 92 16.08 -0.82 1.80
N GLN A 93 15.09 -0.60 0.92
CA GLN A 93 14.98 -1.30 -0.36
C GLN A 93 16.11 -0.91 -1.33
N ILE A 94 16.44 0.39 -1.40
CA ILE A 94 17.58 0.89 -2.20
C ILE A 94 18.90 0.31 -1.69
N LEU A 95 19.11 0.33 -0.36
CA LEU A 95 20.30 -0.27 0.27
C LEU A 95 20.37 -1.77 0.04
N ALA A 96 19.23 -2.48 0.05
CA ALA A 96 19.20 -3.91 -0.22
C ALA A 96 19.62 -4.24 -1.67
N ALA A 97 19.26 -3.41 -2.65
CA ALA A 97 19.77 -3.56 -4.02
C ALA A 97 21.28 -3.29 -4.14
N LEU A 98 21.85 -2.54 -3.19
CA LEU A 98 23.28 -2.37 -2.99
C LEU A 98 23.88 -3.46 -2.07
N ASN A 99 23.19 -4.57 -1.87
CA ASN A 99 23.63 -5.69 -1.04
C ASN A 99 23.93 -5.33 0.43
N ILE A 100 23.40 -4.20 0.90
CA ILE A 100 23.41 -3.79 2.30
C ILE A 100 22.04 -4.14 2.87
N ARG A 101 21.96 -5.34 3.47
CA ARG A 101 20.71 -5.95 3.94
C ARG A 101 20.72 -6.08 5.46
N ASP A 102 19.56 -6.43 6.01
CA ASP A 102 19.37 -6.76 7.44
C ASP A 102 19.81 -5.66 8.42
N LEU A 103 19.67 -4.40 8.00
CA LEU A 103 19.89 -3.25 8.87
C LEU A 103 18.72 -3.09 9.84
N ASP A 104 19.06 -2.80 11.09
CA ASP A 104 18.08 -2.24 12.02
C ASP A 104 17.51 -0.93 11.47
N LYS A 105 16.19 -0.73 11.58
CA LYS A 105 15.50 0.48 11.09
C LYS A 105 16.13 1.78 11.60
N ALA A 106 16.70 1.76 12.80
CA ALA A 106 17.39 2.90 13.40
C ALA A 106 18.68 3.31 12.65
N ASN A 107 19.30 2.38 11.91
CA ASN A 107 20.57 2.58 11.20
C ASN A 107 20.38 2.78 9.69
N VAL A 108 19.16 2.61 9.16
CA VAL A 108 18.89 2.74 7.73
C VAL A 108 19.15 4.17 7.25
N GLU A 109 18.72 5.17 8.02
CA GLU A 109 18.87 6.59 7.66
C GLU A 109 20.36 6.95 7.51
N SER A 110 21.17 6.64 8.52
CA SER A 110 22.59 6.94 8.52
C SER A 110 23.35 6.17 7.44
N LYS A 111 22.99 4.90 7.20
CA LYS A 111 23.63 4.11 6.14
C LYS A 111 23.25 4.59 4.75
N TYR A 112 22.02 5.05 4.56
CA TYR A 112 21.60 5.68 3.31
C TYR A 112 22.39 6.96 3.05
N ASP A 113 22.53 7.83 4.05
CA ASP A 113 23.26 9.09 3.90
C ASP A 113 24.76 8.90 3.62
N GLU A 114 25.34 7.82 4.14
CA GLU A 114 26.73 7.39 3.87
C GLU A 114 26.91 6.94 2.42
N VAL A 115 25.98 6.12 1.91
CA VAL A 115 26.15 5.37 0.66
C VAL A 115 25.59 6.11 -0.55
N VAL A 116 24.42 6.75 -0.42
CA VAL A 116 23.79 7.47 -1.52
C VAL A 116 24.40 8.85 -1.63
N VAL A 117 24.99 9.15 -2.79
CA VAL A 117 25.66 10.42 -3.08
C VAL A 117 24.63 11.44 -3.57
N SER A 118 23.73 11.02 -4.47
CA SER A 118 22.68 11.88 -5.01
C SER A 118 21.48 11.07 -5.55
N ASP A 119 20.27 11.64 -5.46
CA ASP A 119 19.04 11.12 -6.06
C ASP A 119 18.63 11.94 -7.29
N GLN A 120 19.34 11.73 -8.41
CA GLN A 120 19.14 12.49 -9.64
C GLN A 120 17.78 12.22 -10.28
N ILE A 121 17.35 13.17 -11.12
CA ILE A 121 16.28 12.97 -12.09
C ILE A 121 16.88 13.20 -13.47
N ILE A 122 16.74 12.20 -14.35
CA ILE A 122 17.17 12.28 -15.75
C ILE A 122 15.98 12.07 -16.70
N THR A 123 16.16 12.42 -17.96
CA THR A 123 15.24 12.04 -19.04
C THR A 123 15.73 10.76 -19.74
N SER A 124 14.88 10.15 -20.57
CA SER A 124 15.23 8.99 -21.40
C SER A 124 16.30 9.32 -22.45
N ASN A 125 16.52 10.62 -22.72
CA ASN A 125 17.61 11.09 -23.57
C ASN A 125 18.94 11.23 -22.80
N GLY A 126 18.96 10.89 -21.52
CA GLY A 126 20.14 10.97 -20.66
C GLY A 126 20.43 12.38 -20.14
N GLU A 127 19.53 13.35 -20.36
CA GLU A 127 19.71 14.71 -19.86
C GLU A 127 19.37 14.77 -18.36
N MET A 128 20.21 15.44 -17.59
CA MET A 128 19.97 15.64 -16.16
C MET A 128 19.01 16.82 -15.93
N VAL A 129 17.85 16.52 -15.35
CA VAL A 129 16.83 17.51 -14.97
C VAL A 129 17.12 18.07 -13.58
N LYS A 130 17.55 17.21 -12.66
CA LYS A 130 17.97 17.58 -11.30
C LYS A 130 19.18 16.77 -10.83
N ASP A 131 20.09 17.43 -10.12
CA ASP A 131 21.33 16.83 -9.63
C ASP A 131 21.15 15.92 -8.40
N GLY A 132 20.05 16.08 -7.65
CA GLY A 132 19.77 15.28 -6.46
C GLY A 132 20.80 15.45 -5.33
N ALA A 133 21.58 16.55 -5.30
CA ALA A 133 22.64 16.73 -4.31
C ALA A 133 22.10 16.88 -2.88
N SER A 134 20.83 17.26 -2.74
CA SER A 134 20.17 17.42 -1.44
C SER A 134 19.78 16.11 -0.76
N LYS A 135 19.80 14.98 -1.50
CA LYS A 135 19.41 13.63 -1.08
C LYS A 135 17.97 13.53 -0.54
N ASP A 136 17.25 12.46 -0.88
CA ASP A 136 15.88 12.20 -0.40
C ASP A 136 14.83 13.28 -0.68
N LYS A 137 15.06 14.11 -1.70
CA LYS A 137 14.23 15.28 -2.04
C LYS A 137 13.82 15.33 -3.50
N ASP A 138 14.61 14.75 -4.40
CA ASP A 138 14.40 14.82 -5.83
C ASP A 138 13.99 13.44 -6.36
N GLY A 139 14.91 12.65 -6.91
CA GLY A 139 14.61 11.32 -7.43
C GLY A 139 13.96 10.39 -6.38
N PHE A 140 14.29 10.56 -5.10
CA PHE A 140 13.65 9.81 -4.02
C PHE A 140 12.19 10.21 -3.79
N ALA A 141 11.81 11.46 -4.06
CA ALA A 141 10.46 11.95 -3.86
C ALA A 141 9.52 11.56 -5.02
N VAL A 142 10.06 11.13 -6.16
CA VAL A 142 9.26 10.67 -7.30
C VAL A 142 8.47 9.41 -6.91
N GLU A 143 7.15 9.49 -7.08
CA GLU A 143 6.25 8.35 -6.91
C GLU A 143 6.28 7.44 -8.14
N ASP A 144 6.07 6.15 -7.95
CA ASP A 144 6.11 5.13 -9.02
C ASP A 144 5.25 5.49 -10.24
N LYS A 145 4.07 6.09 -10.03
CA LYS A 145 3.15 6.52 -11.09
C LYS A 145 3.64 7.72 -11.89
N GLU A 146 4.62 8.46 -11.38
CA GLU A 146 5.19 9.67 -11.97
C GLU A 146 6.46 9.38 -12.77
N ILE A 147 6.98 8.15 -12.69
CA ILE A 147 8.14 7.69 -13.46
C ILE A 147 7.75 7.62 -14.93
N SER A 148 8.36 8.48 -15.73
CA SER A 148 8.09 8.64 -17.17
C SER A 148 9.37 8.97 -17.93
N ALA A 149 9.31 9.03 -19.26
CA ALA A 149 10.47 9.35 -20.09
C ALA A 149 11.15 10.68 -19.71
N GLU A 150 10.41 11.65 -19.18
CA GLU A 150 10.97 12.96 -18.78
C GLU A 150 11.31 13.04 -17.28
N ASN A 151 11.06 11.98 -16.53
CA ASN A 151 11.17 11.97 -15.07
C ASN A 151 11.61 10.58 -14.58
N LEU A 152 12.89 10.27 -14.77
CA LEU A 152 13.50 8.99 -14.38
C LEU A 152 14.43 9.18 -13.16
N PRO A 153 14.07 8.62 -11.99
CA PRO A 153 14.96 8.65 -10.83
C PRO A 153 16.21 7.81 -11.05
N LEU A 154 17.38 8.38 -10.77
CA LEU A 154 18.66 7.69 -10.82
C LEU A 154 19.43 7.97 -9.52
N TYR A 155 19.67 6.95 -8.72
CA TYR A 155 20.48 7.10 -7.52
C TYR A 155 21.93 6.80 -7.85
N VAL A 156 22.81 7.77 -7.56
CA VAL A 156 24.26 7.58 -7.63
C VAL A 156 24.76 7.26 -6.24
N CYS A 157 25.44 6.13 -6.09
CA CYS A 157 25.84 5.60 -4.81
C CYS A 157 27.34 5.29 -4.81
N ASN A 158 27.97 5.40 -3.65
CA ASN A 158 29.34 4.97 -3.41
C ASN A 158 29.32 3.81 -2.41
N VAL A 159 29.75 2.64 -2.87
CA VAL A 159 29.90 1.46 -2.02
C VAL A 159 31.37 1.06 -2.05
N ASN A 160 32.03 1.16 -0.90
CA ASN A 160 33.46 0.80 -0.74
C ASN A 160 34.40 1.52 -1.72
N GLY A 161 34.10 2.78 -2.08
CA GLY A 161 34.89 3.56 -3.03
C GLY A 161 34.53 3.34 -4.50
N GLU A 162 33.59 2.43 -4.80
CA GLU A 162 33.13 2.16 -6.16
C GLU A 162 31.76 2.79 -6.40
N THR A 163 31.63 3.49 -7.53
CA THR A 163 30.35 4.06 -7.98
C THR A 163 29.39 2.95 -8.41
N LYS A 164 28.16 3.03 -7.92
CA LYS A 164 27.02 2.21 -8.32
C LYS A 164 25.86 3.11 -8.74
N TYR A 165 25.06 2.64 -9.68
CA TYR A 165 23.87 3.33 -10.16
C TYR A 165 22.64 2.48 -9.85
N VAL A 166 21.66 3.04 -9.13
CA VAL A 166 20.43 2.33 -8.78
C VAL A 166 19.26 2.94 -9.55
N MET A 167 18.45 2.09 -10.16
CA MET A 167 17.24 2.48 -10.89
C MET A 167 16.02 1.80 -10.26
N PRO A 168 14.92 2.54 -10.02
CA PRO A 168 13.66 1.94 -9.57
C PRO A 168 13.00 1.15 -10.71
N LEU A 169 12.28 0.09 -10.32
CA LEU A 169 11.56 -0.82 -11.19
C LEU A 169 10.13 -0.95 -10.71
N THR A 170 9.17 -0.91 -11.64
CA THR A 170 7.75 -1.06 -11.34
C THR A 170 7.09 -1.89 -12.42
N GLY A 171 6.24 -2.83 -12.05
CA GLY A 171 5.57 -3.70 -13.00
C GLY A 171 4.36 -4.40 -12.41
N LYS A 172 3.85 -5.37 -13.15
CA LYS A 172 2.67 -6.15 -12.78
C LYS A 172 3.03 -7.62 -12.64
N GLY A 173 2.74 -8.18 -11.47
CA GLY A 173 2.83 -9.62 -11.21
C GLY A 173 1.58 -10.36 -11.68
N LEU A 174 1.30 -11.51 -11.07
CA LEU A 174 0.06 -12.25 -11.33
C LEU A 174 -1.15 -11.51 -10.77
N TRP A 175 -1.09 -11.16 -9.48
CA TRP A 175 -2.25 -10.63 -8.75
C TRP A 175 -2.24 -9.11 -8.65
N ASP A 176 -1.08 -8.51 -8.43
CA ASP A 176 -0.96 -7.09 -8.12
C ASP A 176 0.40 -6.52 -8.56
N ALA A 177 0.68 -5.28 -8.20
CA ALA A 177 1.93 -4.60 -8.47
C ALA A 177 3.12 -5.34 -7.87
N ILE A 178 4.19 -5.42 -8.65
CA ILE A 178 5.54 -5.78 -8.23
C ILE A 178 6.44 -4.57 -8.45
N TRP A 179 7.46 -4.41 -7.64
CA TRP A 179 8.43 -3.33 -7.77
C TRP A 179 9.80 -3.78 -7.32
N GLY A 180 10.79 -2.93 -7.52
CA GLY A 180 12.14 -3.22 -7.10
C GLY A 180 13.12 -2.11 -7.40
N TYR A 181 14.39 -2.44 -7.21
CA TYR A 181 15.53 -1.62 -7.54
C TYR A 181 16.60 -2.52 -8.15
N VAL A 182 17.27 -2.05 -9.19
CA VAL A 182 18.44 -2.70 -9.74
C VAL A 182 19.64 -1.77 -9.63
N ALA A 183 20.70 -2.27 -9.00
CA ALA A 183 21.97 -1.60 -8.91
C ALA A 183 22.92 -2.16 -9.96
N VAL A 184 23.59 -1.29 -10.72
CA VAL A 184 24.66 -1.64 -11.65
C VAL A 184 25.97 -1.00 -11.23
N ASN A 185 27.08 -1.62 -11.61
CA ASN A 185 28.42 -1.09 -11.40
C ASN A 185 28.67 0.18 -12.24
N ALA A 186 29.83 0.82 -12.02
CA ALA A 186 30.27 1.98 -12.79
C ALA A 186 30.33 1.75 -14.31
N ASP A 187 30.44 0.48 -14.76
CA ASP A 187 30.38 0.10 -16.18
C ASP A 187 28.96 0.21 -16.79
N LYS A 188 27.96 0.59 -15.97
CA LYS A 188 26.54 0.74 -16.31
C LYS A 188 25.91 -0.51 -16.95
N ASN A 189 26.49 -1.68 -16.75
CA ASN A 189 26.04 -2.91 -17.40
C ASN A 189 26.06 -4.12 -16.47
N THR A 190 27.08 -4.26 -15.62
CA THR A 190 27.15 -5.38 -14.67
C THR A 190 26.26 -5.09 -13.48
N ILE A 191 25.29 -5.96 -13.22
CA ILE A 191 24.41 -5.88 -12.07
C ILE A 191 25.25 -6.13 -10.81
N TYR A 192 25.22 -5.17 -9.90
CA TYR A 192 25.80 -5.27 -8.58
C TYR A 192 24.86 -6.05 -7.64
N GLY A 193 23.56 -5.73 -7.70
CA GLY A 193 22.53 -6.39 -6.91
C GLY A 193 21.13 -5.91 -7.30
N VAL A 194 20.11 -6.59 -6.78
CA VAL A 194 18.71 -6.26 -7.01
C VAL A 194 17.91 -6.38 -5.72
N TYR A 195 16.82 -5.64 -5.62
CA TYR A 195 15.78 -5.84 -4.64
C TYR A 195 14.44 -5.94 -5.38
N PHE A 196 13.63 -6.96 -5.08
CA PHE A 196 12.26 -7.06 -5.58
C PHE A 196 11.29 -7.23 -4.43
N SER A 197 10.10 -6.66 -4.60
CA SER A 197 8.98 -6.78 -3.68
C SER A 197 7.66 -6.79 -4.45
N HIS A 198 6.57 -7.04 -3.72
CA HIS A 198 5.25 -7.15 -4.29
C HIS A 198 4.17 -6.74 -3.30
N LYS A 199 3.00 -6.39 -3.86
CA LYS A 199 1.84 -6.02 -3.05
C LYS A 199 1.07 -7.24 -2.53
N GLY A 200 1.02 -8.34 -3.30
CA GLY A 200 0.16 -9.47 -2.94
C GLY A 200 0.40 -10.78 -3.69
N GLU A 201 1.61 -11.04 -4.16
CA GLU A 201 1.91 -12.35 -4.78
C GLU A 201 1.81 -13.49 -3.76
N THR A 202 1.53 -14.70 -4.24
CA THR A 202 1.26 -15.85 -3.38
C THR A 202 2.52 -16.35 -2.66
N ALA A 203 2.46 -16.49 -1.33
CA ALA A 203 3.53 -17.04 -0.49
C ALA A 203 3.95 -18.44 -0.95
N GLY A 204 5.27 -18.68 -1.06
CA GLY A 204 5.82 -19.95 -1.55
C GLY A 204 5.75 -20.17 -3.07
N LEU A 205 5.17 -19.22 -3.82
CA LEU A 205 5.17 -19.18 -5.29
C LEU A 205 5.76 -17.84 -5.75
N GLY A 206 4.93 -16.91 -6.21
CA GLY A 206 5.38 -15.62 -6.72
C GLY A 206 6.10 -14.75 -5.67
N ALA A 207 5.76 -14.90 -4.38
CA ALA A 207 6.43 -14.15 -3.31
C ALA A 207 7.93 -14.49 -3.15
N ILE A 208 8.38 -15.60 -3.74
CA ILE A 208 9.80 -15.99 -3.75
C ILE A 208 10.67 -14.90 -4.40
N ILE A 209 10.12 -13.99 -5.22
CA ILE A 209 10.88 -12.85 -5.76
C ILE A 209 11.50 -11.97 -4.66
N THR A 210 10.91 -11.96 -3.45
CA THR A 210 11.42 -11.19 -2.30
C THR A 210 12.59 -11.86 -1.59
N GLU A 211 12.81 -13.15 -1.85
CA GLU A 211 13.81 -13.94 -1.14
C GLU A 211 15.18 -13.79 -1.79
N TYR A 212 16.14 -13.24 -1.03
CA TYR A 212 17.49 -12.97 -1.54
C TYR A 212 18.19 -14.24 -2.03
N GLU A 213 18.35 -15.23 -1.16
CA GLU A 213 19.09 -16.47 -1.47
C GLU A 213 18.40 -17.35 -2.52
N LYS A 214 17.07 -17.30 -2.62
CA LYS A 214 16.32 -18.15 -3.57
C LYS A 214 16.14 -17.52 -4.94
N PHE A 215 16.13 -16.19 -5.05
CA PHE A 215 15.82 -15.51 -6.31
C PHE A 215 16.69 -14.30 -6.62
N GLN A 216 16.87 -13.34 -5.72
CA GLN A 216 17.53 -12.07 -6.07
C GLN A 216 19.05 -12.23 -6.31
N LYS A 217 19.70 -13.11 -5.58
CA LYS A 217 21.16 -13.33 -5.65
C LYS A 217 21.66 -13.75 -7.03
N GLN A 218 20.84 -14.43 -7.81
CA GLN A 218 21.23 -14.91 -9.14
C GLN A 218 21.49 -13.78 -10.16
N PHE A 219 21.02 -12.57 -9.86
CA PHE A 219 21.20 -11.40 -10.72
C PHE A 219 22.60 -10.79 -10.56
N GLU A 220 23.31 -11.08 -9.48
CA GLU A 220 24.64 -10.52 -9.22
C GLU A 220 25.64 -10.96 -10.29
N GLY A 221 26.39 -9.98 -10.81
CA GLY A 221 27.36 -10.19 -11.88
C GLY A 221 26.75 -10.37 -13.28
N LYS A 222 25.42 -10.44 -13.40
CA LYS A 222 24.75 -10.55 -14.70
C LYS A 222 24.86 -9.25 -15.49
N LYS A 223 24.75 -9.33 -16.81
CA LYS A 223 24.75 -8.19 -17.72
C LYS A 223 23.33 -7.73 -18.01
N VAL A 224 23.12 -6.42 -17.94
CA VAL A 224 21.84 -5.79 -18.28
C VAL A 224 21.62 -5.77 -19.77
N LEU A 225 22.64 -5.43 -20.55
CA LEU A 225 22.57 -5.20 -21.99
C LEU A 225 23.14 -6.37 -22.80
N ASN A 226 22.71 -6.48 -24.05
CA ASN A 226 23.34 -7.34 -25.03
C ASN A 226 24.77 -6.86 -25.40
N ALA A 227 25.51 -7.70 -26.13
CA ALA A 227 26.94 -7.50 -26.39
C ALA A 227 27.27 -6.20 -27.16
N ASP A 228 26.39 -5.78 -28.06
CA ASP A 228 26.48 -4.53 -28.84
C ASP A 228 25.83 -3.32 -28.12
N LYS A 229 25.31 -3.53 -26.91
CA LYS A 229 24.63 -2.52 -26.08
C LYS A 229 23.41 -1.87 -26.76
N SER A 230 22.75 -2.55 -27.68
CA SER A 230 21.57 -2.04 -28.41
C SER A 230 20.24 -2.31 -27.71
N ALA A 231 20.19 -3.26 -26.77
CA ALA A 231 18.96 -3.62 -26.07
C ALA A 231 19.22 -4.19 -24.66
N VAL A 232 18.19 -4.13 -23.81
CA VAL A 232 18.15 -4.86 -22.54
C VAL A 232 18.07 -6.36 -22.84
N LEU A 233 18.95 -7.15 -22.24
CA LEU A 233 19.03 -8.61 -22.41
C LEU A 233 18.77 -9.37 -21.11
N ILE A 234 18.98 -8.77 -19.94
CA ILE A 234 18.71 -9.42 -18.64
C ILE A 234 17.29 -9.97 -18.60
N SER A 235 17.15 -11.28 -18.42
CA SER A 235 15.87 -11.96 -18.56
C SER A 235 15.66 -13.02 -17.49
N VAL A 236 14.42 -13.14 -17.03
CA VAL A 236 13.96 -14.22 -16.16
C VAL A 236 13.26 -15.25 -17.03
N ALA A 237 13.88 -16.42 -17.19
CA ALA A 237 13.40 -17.46 -18.10
C ALA A 237 13.36 -18.81 -17.39
N LYS A 238 12.40 -19.66 -17.77
CA LYS A 238 12.34 -21.03 -17.27
C LYS A 238 13.68 -21.74 -17.53
N LYS A 239 14.18 -22.44 -16.52
CA LYS A 239 15.42 -23.23 -16.62
C LYS A 239 15.38 -24.16 -17.82
N GLY A 240 16.41 -24.12 -18.67
CA GLY A 240 16.54 -24.94 -19.88
C GLY A 240 15.69 -24.51 -21.09
N LYS A 241 14.83 -23.49 -20.98
CA LYS A 241 14.11 -22.95 -22.15
C LYS A 241 15.08 -22.17 -23.03
N PHE A 242 15.29 -22.54 -24.29
CA PHE A 242 16.08 -21.69 -25.20
C PHE A 242 15.37 -20.34 -25.43
N VAL A 243 16.13 -19.25 -25.39
CA VAL A 243 15.68 -17.90 -25.76
C VAL A 243 16.75 -17.33 -26.68
N GLU A 244 16.34 -16.89 -27.86
CA GLU A 244 17.26 -16.37 -28.88
C GLU A 244 18.03 -15.16 -28.35
N GLY A 245 19.34 -15.12 -28.56
CA GLY A 245 20.23 -14.05 -28.11
C GLY A 245 20.52 -14.03 -26.60
N LEU A 246 19.75 -14.73 -25.77
CA LEU A 246 19.94 -14.76 -24.32
C LEU A 246 21.13 -15.65 -23.93
N THR A 247 22.16 -15.05 -23.35
CA THR A 247 23.33 -15.75 -22.81
C THR A 247 23.17 -16.06 -21.32
N ASP A 248 23.96 -16.99 -20.80
CA ASP A 248 23.96 -17.32 -19.37
C ASP A 248 24.35 -16.12 -18.48
N ASP A 249 25.15 -15.19 -19.01
CA ASP A 249 25.54 -13.95 -18.34
C ASP A 249 24.38 -12.97 -18.20
N SER A 250 23.28 -13.14 -18.92
CA SER A 250 22.06 -12.30 -18.81
C SER A 250 20.83 -13.12 -18.43
N ARG A 251 20.99 -14.40 -18.10
CA ARG A 251 19.91 -15.31 -17.74
C ARG A 251 19.77 -15.46 -16.23
N CYS A 252 18.55 -15.31 -15.76
CA CYS A 252 18.08 -15.72 -14.45
C CYS A 252 17.00 -16.81 -14.61
N ASP A 253 17.00 -17.79 -13.71
CA ASP A 253 16.01 -18.85 -13.64
C ASP A 253 14.67 -18.31 -13.09
N ALA A 254 13.58 -18.62 -13.80
CA ALA A 254 12.21 -18.36 -13.34
C ALA A 254 11.83 -19.24 -12.14
N ILE A 255 10.88 -18.75 -11.33
CA ILE A 255 10.38 -19.46 -10.16
C ILE A 255 9.45 -20.60 -10.62
N THR A 256 9.76 -21.82 -10.18
CA THR A 256 8.94 -23.00 -10.51
C THR A 256 7.54 -22.85 -9.92
N GLY A 257 6.51 -23.00 -10.75
CA GLY A 257 5.11 -22.86 -10.34
C GLY A 257 4.61 -21.41 -10.28
N ALA A 258 5.46 -20.42 -10.54
CA ALA A 258 5.09 -18.99 -10.55
C ALA A 258 5.51 -18.31 -11.86
N THR A 259 5.14 -18.91 -13.00
CA THR A 259 5.50 -18.41 -14.34
C THR A 259 5.02 -16.98 -14.56
N LEU A 260 3.78 -16.65 -14.21
CA LEU A 260 3.21 -15.31 -14.45
C LEU A 260 3.90 -14.22 -13.62
N THR A 261 4.28 -14.52 -12.38
CA THR A 261 5.11 -13.60 -11.58
C THR A 261 6.51 -13.44 -12.18
N SER A 262 7.12 -14.54 -12.64
CA SER A 262 8.46 -14.53 -13.25
C SER A 262 8.47 -13.73 -14.57
N ASP A 263 7.44 -13.92 -15.40
CA ASP A 263 7.22 -13.13 -16.61
C ASP A 263 6.97 -11.66 -16.26
N GLY A 264 6.25 -11.38 -15.17
CA GLY A 264 6.07 -10.03 -14.64
C GLY A 264 7.41 -9.37 -14.29
N VAL A 265 8.30 -10.06 -13.57
CA VAL A 265 9.66 -9.54 -13.26
C VAL A 265 10.46 -9.34 -14.54
N ASN A 266 10.41 -10.28 -15.49
CA ASN A 266 11.06 -10.15 -16.79
C ASN A 266 10.59 -8.87 -17.51
N ASN A 267 9.29 -8.68 -17.65
CA ASN A 267 8.72 -7.53 -18.34
C ASN A 267 9.06 -6.23 -17.61
N MET A 268 8.97 -6.22 -16.27
CA MET A 268 9.37 -5.07 -15.44
C MET A 268 10.81 -4.63 -15.70
N LEU A 269 11.76 -5.58 -15.77
CA LEU A 269 13.16 -5.29 -16.07
C LEU A 269 13.31 -4.68 -17.46
N HIS A 270 12.76 -5.33 -18.48
CA HIS A 270 12.85 -4.87 -19.87
C HIS A 270 12.21 -3.49 -20.06
N GLU A 271 10.98 -3.30 -19.59
CA GLU A 271 10.23 -2.04 -19.78
C GLU A 271 10.85 -0.87 -19.03
N CYS A 272 11.28 -1.07 -17.78
CA CYS A 272 11.86 0.00 -16.99
C CYS A 272 13.26 0.35 -17.50
N LEU A 273 14.14 -0.64 -17.69
CA LEU A 273 15.53 -0.40 -18.10
C LEU A 273 15.65 0.10 -19.54
N SER A 274 14.68 -0.21 -20.41
CA SER A 274 14.62 0.38 -21.74
C SER A 274 14.55 1.91 -21.71
N ARG A 275 13.93 2.50 -20.67
CA ARG A 275 13.85 3.96 -20.50
C ARG A 275 15.20 4.58 -20.12
N TYR A 276 16.09 3.81 -19.52
CA TYR A 276 17.43 4.23 -19.13
C TYR A 276 18.49 3.89 -20.20
N MET A 277 18.11 3.38 -21.37
CA MET A 277 19.07 2.91 -22.39
C MET A 277 20.12 3.96 -22.76
N THR A 278 19.72 5.22 -22.95
CA THR A 278 20.68 6.28 -23.28
C THR A 278 21.70 6.47 -22.16
N PHE A 279 21.26 6.48 -20.90
CA PHE A 279 22.17 6.51 -19.75
C PHE A 279 23.10 5.30 -19.68
N LEU A 280 22.56 4.08 -19.86
CA LEU A 280 23.29 2.81 -19.76
C LEU A 280 24.32 2.61 -20.89
N THR A 281 24.13 3.29 -22.02
CA THR A 281 24.99 3.18 -23.21
C THR A 281 25.97 4.34 -23.36
N THR A 282 25.71 5.47 -22.68
CA THR A 282 26.61 6.62 -22.68
C THR A 282 27.85 6.31 -21.84
N ASN A 283 29.01 6.23 -22.51
CA ASN A 283 30.30 6.24 -21.83
C ASN A 283 30.52 7.62 -21.18
N GLU A 284 31.08 7.64 -19.98
CA GLU A 284 31.57 8.90 -19.37
C GLU A 284 32.63 9.58 -20.25
#